data_AF-A0A7S7UDP8-F1
#
_entry.id   AF-A0A7S7UDP8-F1
#
_cell.length_a   1.000
_cell.length_b   1.000
_cell.length_c   1.000
_cell.angle_alpha   90.00
_cell.angle_beta   90.00
_cell.angle_gamma   90.00
#
_symmetry.space_group_name_H-M   'P 1'
#
loop_
_entity.id
_entity.type
_entity.pdbx_description
1 polymer ?
#
loop_
_entity_poly.entity_id
_entity_poly.type
_entity_poly.pdbx_seq_one_letter_code
_entity_poly.pdbx_strand_id
1 'polypeptide(L)'
;MNGNDDFSILNVSTTGIPEGERVTMLRDFYRRGVVKAEIDAKEGMLFEAHFTSHALPEAQLMIGALFGAKLIRTKQLTADGDDSLALVVNRSGAIRMSARGRELLLQSGDAALTSAEDVMTLERLSPGDCLSLRVPRRVLAPMIVDVEDAVMQLTPQRAAGVGLLVDYAVALIREEALAIPALRRLAVGHLHDLLTLVLDPTDDSPVIVGRRGVRAARLRKAKFLIANNCGRQDLSVAGVAQELGVTPRYLQRLFEADGKTFSSFLIEQRLKRAHRMLREPEFAERPVSSIAYDVGFGDLSYFNRSFRRAYGATPSDVRNGAAE
;
A
#
# COMPACT_ATOMS: atom_id res chain seq x y z
N MET A 1 -10.99 -34.45 3.54
CA MET A 1 -11.09 -33.05 3.08
C MET A 1 -12.00 -32.31 4.06
N ASN A 2 -11.45 -31.93 5.22
CA ASN A 2 -12.20 -31.19 6.24
C ASN A 2 -11.80 -29.72 6.12
N GLY A 3 -12.47 -28.99 5.23
CA GLY A 3 -12.33 -27.55 5.12
C GLY A 3 -13.06 -26.91 6.30
N ASN A 4 -12.29 -26.35 7.24
CA ASN A 4 -12.84 -25.51 8.28
C ASN A 4 -13.42 -24.28 7.59
N ASP A 5 -14.75 -24.22 7.47
CA ASP A 5 -15.43 -23.06 6.90
C ASP A 5 -15.45 -21.99 8.02
N ASP A 6 -14.44 -21.12 8.05
CA ASP A 6 -14.18 -20.07 9.06
C ASP A 6 -15.25 -18.96 9.09
N PHE A 7 -16.48 -19.28 8.68
CA PHE A 7 -17.60 -18.35 8.69
C PHE A 7 -18.28 -18.27 10.04
N SER A 8 -18.36 -17.07 10.57
CA SER A 8 -19.17 -16.77 11.75
C SER A 8 -19.72 -15.35 11.68
N ILE A 9 -20.87 -15.13 12.30
CA ILE A 9 -21.48 -13.82 12.43
C ILE A 9 -21.48 -13.44 13.90
N LEU A 10 -20.95 -12.26 14.21
CA LEU A 10 -20.98 -11.67 15.54
C LEU A 10 -21.75 -10.36 15.49
N ASN A 11 -22.71 -10.20 16.40
CA ASN A 11 -23.49 -8.98 16.54
C ASN A 11 -23.25 -8.38 17.93
N VAL A 12 -23.25 -7.05 18.00
CA VAL A 12 -23.27 -6.31 19.27
C VAL A 12 -24.22 -5.13 19.12
N SER A 13 -25.02 -4.86 20.14
CA SER A 13 -25.88 -3.68 20.24
C SER A 13 -25.96 -3.24 21.69
N THR A 14 -25.73 -1.96 21.97
CA THR A 14 -25.87 -1.37 23.31
C THR A 14 -27.30 -0.94 23.62
N THR A 15 -28.22 -1.07 22.67
CA THR A 15 -29.63 -0.74 22.87
C THR A 15 -30.21 -1.62 23.99
N GLY A 16 -30.79 -0.98 25.00
CA GLY A 16 -31.36 -1.68 26.16
C GLY A 16 -30.32 -2.21 27.16
N ILE A 17 -29.03 -1.98 26.95
CA ILE A 17 -27.97 -2.40 27.86
C ILE A 17 -27.69 -1.29 28.90
N PRO A 18 -27.56 -1.61 30.20
CA PRO A 18 -27.16 -0.65 31.23
C PRO A 18 -25.80 -0.01 30.93
N GLU A 19 -25.66 1.29 31.16
CA GLU A 19 -24.46 2.06 30.78
C GLU A 19 -23.14 1.46 31.32
N GLY A 20 -23.15 1.00 32.58
CA GLY A 20 -21.99 0.37 33.23
C GLY A 20 -21.51 -0.94 32.57
N GLU A 21 -22.34 -1.60 31.76
CA GLU A 21 -22.01 -2.87 31.10
C GLU A 21 -21.58 -2.68 29.63
N ARG A 22 -21.94 -1.54 29.01
CA ARG A 22 -21.76 -1.31 27.57
C ARG A 22 -20.29 -1.38 27.14
N VAL A 23 -19.40 -0.80 27.92
CA VAL A 23 -17.95 -0.79 27.64
C VAL A 23 -17.38 -2.21 27.67
N THR A 24 -17.73 -3.00 28.68
CA THR A 24 -17.27 -4.39 28.82
C THR A 24 -17.79 -5.25 27.67
N MET A 25 -19.08 -5.13 27.35
CA MET A 25 -19.69 -5.84 26.23
C MET A 25 -19.00 -5.52 24.89
N LEU A 26 -18.74 -4.24 24.62
CA LEU A 26 -18.08 -3.84 23.38
C LEU A 26 -16.62 -4.29 23.33
N ARG A 27 -15.89 -4.20 24.45
CA ARG A 27 -14.51 -4.70 24.56
C ARG A 27 -14.44 -6.20 24.25
N ASP A 28 -15.39 -6.99 24.75
CA ASP A 28 -15.44 -8.43 24.51
C ASP A 28 -15.76 -8.76 23.05
N PHE A 29 -16.65 -7.99 22.41
CA PHE A 29 -16.92 -8.10 20.97
C PHE A 29 -15.65 -7.86 20.14
N TYR A 30 -14.93 -6.77 20.39
CA TYR A 30 -13.67 -6.44 19.68
C TYR A 30 -12.60 -7.50 19.92
N ARG A 31 -12.44 -7.99 21.16
CA ARG A 31 -11.46 -9.03 21.49
C ARG A 31 -11.73 -10.35 20.76
N ARG A 32 -13.00 -10.73 20.59
CA ARG A 32 -13.40 -12.02 20.00
C ARG A 32 -13.38 -12.02 18.48
N GLY A 33 -13.69 -10.87 17.87
CA GLY A 33 -14.11 -10.85 16.48
C GLY A 33 -13.63 -9.65 15.68
N VAL A 34 -12.64 -8.89 16.15
CA VAL A 34 -12.08 -7.74 15.42
C VAL A 34 -10.59 -7.63 15.78
N VAL A 35 -10.11 -6.44 16.13
CA VAL A 35 -8.80 -6.21 16.74
C VAL A 35 -8.99 -5.96 18.24
N LYS A 36 -8.01 -6.38 19.06
CA LYS A 36 -8.03 -6.03 20.49
C LYS A 36 -7.89 -4.53 20.65
N ALA A 37 -8.83 -3.91 21.36
CA ALA A 37 -8.82 -2.48 21.65
C ALA A 37 -9.37 -2.20 23.03
N GLU A 38 -8.91 -1.11 23.62
CA GLU A 38 -9.56 -0.43 24.74
C GLU A 38 -10.70 0.42 24.20
N ILE A 39 -11.74 0.55 25.03
CA ILE A 39 -12.91 1.38 24.77
C ILE A 39 -12.95 2.39 25.91
N ASP A 40 -12.76 3.66 25.56
CA ASP A 40 -12.78 4.80 26.46
C ASP A 40 -14.10 5.57 26.23
N ALA A 41 -15.07 5.35 27.12
CA ALA A 41 -16.37 6.01 27.05
C ALA A 41 -16.26 7.47 27.48
N LYS A 42 -16.89 8.37 26.73
CA LYS A 42 -16.86 9.80 27.06
C LYS A 42 -17.91 10.14 28.11
N GLU A 43 -17.46 10.72 29.20
CA GLU A 43 -18.34 11.25 30.24
C GLU A 43 -19.36 12.24 29.67
N GLY A 44 -20.62 12.11 30.08
CA GLY A 44 -21.70 13.02 29.69
C GLY A 44 -22.14 12.91 28.22
N MET A 45 -21.64 11.94 27.45
CA MET A 45 -22.10 11.65 26.10
C MET A 45 -22.90 10.35 26.03
N LEU A 46 -23.86 10.32 25.11
CA LEU A 46 -24.59 9.10 24.78
C LEU A 46 -23.62 8.05 24.21
N PHE A 47 -23.44 6.95 24.93
CA PHE A 47 -22.67 5.79 24.46
C PHE A 47 -23.59 4.84 23.70
N GLU A 48 -23.39 4.76 22.39
CA GLU A 48 -24.13 3.85 21.52
C GLU A 48 -23.19 3.08 20.58
N ALA A 49 -23.40 1.76 20.51
CA ALA A 49 -22.69 0.91 19.59
C ALA A 49 -23.64 -0.12 18.98
N HIS A 50 -23.55 -0.32 17.68
CA HIS A 50 -24.18 -1.43 16.98
C HIS A 50 -23.22 -1.91 15.89
N PHE A 51 -22.84 -3.18 15.88
CA PHE A 51 -22.03 -3.76 14.81
C PHE A 51 -22.51 -5.16 14.45
N THR A 52 -22.39 -5.46 13.16
CA THR A 52 -22.44 -6.81 12.63
C THR A 52 -21.10 -7.10 11.97
N SER A 53 -20.44 -8.17 12.42
CA SER A 53 -19.16 -8.66 11.90
C SER A 53 -19.37 -10.03 11.27
N HIS A 54 -18.93 -10.18 10.03
CA HIS A 54 -18.91 -11.44 9.29
C HIS A 54 -17.45 -11.86 9.13
N ALA A 55 -17.04 -12.91 9.85
CA ALA A 55 -15.77 -13.58 9.59
C ALA A 55 -15.91 -14.42 8.32
N LEU A 56 -14.96 -14.28 7.41
CA LEU A 56 -14.87 -15.01 6.15
C LEU A 56 -13.48 -15.65 6.05
N PRO A 57 -13.29 -16.66 5.19
CA PRO A 57 -11.94 -17.11 4.85
C PRO A 57 -11.14 -15.93 4.29
N GLU A 58 -10.03 -15.58 4.96
CA GLU A 58 -9.10 -14.52 4.53
C GLU A 58 -9.69 -13.10 4.39
N ALA A 59 -10.85 -12.86 5.00
CA ALA A 59 -11.46 -11.55 5.07
C ALA A 59 -12.38 -11.43 6.29
N GLN A 60 -12.66 -10.21 6.69
CA GLN A 60 -13.68 -9.91 7.68
C GLN A 60 -14.39 -8.64 7.26
N LEU A 61 -15.72 -8.74 7.13
CA LEU A 61 -16.57 -7.61 6.79
C LEU A 61 -17.37 -7.18 8.01
N MET A 62 -17.20 -5.93 8.41
CA MET A 62 -17.92 -5.33 9.53
C MET A 62 -18.68 -4.09 9.06
N ILE A 63 -19.92 -3.95 9.52
CA ILE A 63 -20.72 -2.72 9.35
C ILE A 63 -21.31 -2.33 10.69
N GLY A 64 -21.31 -1.04 10.98
CA GLY A 64 -21.95 -0.50 12.17
C GLY A 64 -21.39 0.82 12.64
N ALA A 65 -21.71 1.19 13.86
CA ALA A 65 -21.29 2.44 14.47
C ALA A 65 -20.87 2.26 15.93
N LEU A 66 -19.95 3.13 16.35
CA LEU A 66 -19.64 3.44 17.73
C LEU A 66 -19.69 4.97 17.87
N PHE A 67 -20.48 5.46 18.82
CA PHE A 67 -20.58 6.87 19.18
C PHE A 67 -20.50 7.04 20.70
N GLY A 68 -19.99 8.20 21.16
CA GLY A 68 -19.78 8.47 22.59
C GLY A 68 -18.60 7.74 23.21
N ALA A 69 -17.70 7.16 22.40
CA ALA A 69 -16.50 6.50 22.89
C ALA A 69 -15.34 6.62 21.90
N LYS A 70 -14.13 6.48 22.44
CA LYS A 70 -12.88 6.39 21.69
C LYS A 70 -12.37 4.95 21.73
N LEU A 71 -12.02 4.44 20.55
CA LEU A 71 -11.38 3.15 20.40
C LEU A 71 -9.87 3.34 20.38
N ILE A 72 -9.15 2.59 21.22
CA ILE A 72 -7.71 2.76 21.42
C ILE A 72 -7.02 1.40 21.30
N ARG A 73 -6.11 1.25 20.33
CA ARG A 73 -5.19 0.12 20.27
C ARG A 73 -3.85 0.56 20.82
N THR A 74 -3.54 0.13 22.04
CA THR A 74 -2.33 0.50 22.76
C THR A 74 -1.14 -0.37 22.36
N LYS A 75 0.08 0.03 22.73
CA LYS A 75 1.30 -0.73 22.45
C LYS A 75 1.28 -2.15 23.05
N GLN A 76 0.62 -2.33 24.20
CA GLN A 76 0.43 -3.65 24.79
C GLN A 76 -0.49 -4.53 23.94
N LEU A 77 -1.53 -3.94 23.33
CA LEU A 77 -2.52 -4.66 22.54
C LEU A 77 -2.04 -5.00 21.13
N THR A 78 -1.05 -4.29 20.58
CA THR A 78 -0.43 -4.62 19.28
C THR A 78 0.51 -5.84 19.36
N ALA A 79 0.90 -6.27 20.55
CA ALA A 79 1.79 -7.42 20.76
C ALA A 79 1.09 -8.79 20.62
N ASP A 80 -0.12 -8.84 20.06
CA ASP A 80 -0.91 -10.07 19.88
C ASP A 80 -0.59 -10.86 18.60
N GLY A 81 0.34 -10.35 17.77
CA GLY A 81 0.78 -10.99 16.53
C GLY A 81 -0.18 -10.78 15.35
N ASP A 82 -1.17 -9.91 15.50
CA ASP A 82 -2.14 -9.57 14.46
C ASP A 82 -1.53 -8.58 13.46
N ASP A 83 -1.23 -9.06 12.25
CA ASP A 83 -0.64 -8.27 11.16
C ASP A 83 -1.67 -7.68 10.18
N SER A 84 -2.96 -7.92 10.44
CA SER A 84 -4.02 -7.63 9.48
C SER A 84 -4.16 -6.14 9.14
N LEU A 85 -4.72 -5.89 7.96
CA LEU A 85 -4.98 -4.57 7.43
C LEU A 85 -6.48 -4.37 7.32
N ALA A 86 -6.98 -3.19 7.69
CA ALA A 86 -8.40 -2.86 7.59
C ALA A 86 -8.62 -1.56 6.83
N LEU A 87 -9.36 -1.65 5.72
CA LEU A 87 -9.92 -0.48 5.05
C LEU A 87 -11.16 -0.06 5.82
N VAL A 88 -11.09 1.10 6.46
CA VAL A 88 -12.23 1.73 7.14
C VAL A 88 -12.84 2.74 6.19
N VAL A 89 -14.10 2.57 5.83
CA VAL A 89 -14.89 3.51 5.05
C VAL A 89 -15.91 4.16 5.98
N ASN A 90 -15.81 5.47 6.17
CA ASN A 90 -16.80 6.23 6.91
C ASN A 90 -18.01 6.46 6.00
N ARG A 91 -19.15 5.82 6.27
CA ARG A 91 -20.33 5.91 5.40
C ARG A 91 -21.14 7.18 5.68
N SER A 92 -21.21 7.59 6.94
CA SER A 92 -21.89 8.80 7.36
C SER A 92 -21.26 9.39 8.63
N GLY A 93 -21.43 10.71 8.82
CA GLY A 93 -20.85 11.45 9.95
C GLY A 93 -19.36 11.71 9.75
N ALA A 94 -18.63 11.91 10.85
CA ALA A 94 -17.19 12.18 10.82
C ALA A 94 -16.42 11.29 11.81
N ILE A 95 -15.25 10.82 11.39
CA ILE A 95 -14.33 10.02 12.21
C ILE A 95 -12.96 10.69 12.24
N ARG A 96 -12.39 10.86 13.44
CA ARG A 96 -10.97 11.18 13.62
C ARG A 96 -10.20 9.89 13.88
N MET A 97 -9.08 9.73 13.17
CA MET A 97 -8.17 8.60 13.32
C MET A 97 -6.76 9.12 13.53
N SER A 98 -5.99 8.50 14.43
CA SER A 98 -4.58 8.83 14.65
C SER A 98 -3.76 7.55 14.78
N ALA A 99 -2.68 7.47 14.03
CA ALA A 99 -1.71 6.37 14.04
C ALA A 99 -0.45 6.81 13.27
N ARG A 100 0.71 6.21 13.56
CA ARG A 100 1.99 6.52 12.90
C ARG A 100 2.35 8.02 12.89
N GLY A 101 1.97 8.75 13.94
CA GLY A 101 2.18 10.20 14.04
C GLY A 101 1.37 11.04 13.05
N ARG A 102 0.37 10.45 12.37
CA ARG A 102 -0.56 11.14 11.48
C ARG A 102 -1.95 11.18 12.08
N GLU A 103 -2.65 12.28 11.86
CA GLU A 103 -4.07 12.41 12.16
C GLU A 103 -4.86 12.57 10.85
N LEU A 104 -5.96 11.82 10.71
CA LEU A 104 -6.90 11.90 9.60
C LEU A 104 -8.28 12.23 10.12
N LEU A 105 -8.99 13.09 9.39
CA LEU A 105 -10.41 13.36 9.57
C LEU A 105 -11.15 12.81 8.36
N LEU A 106 -11.87 11.69 8.53
CA LEU A 106 -12.69 11.09 7.48
C LEU A 106 -14.08 11.73 7.49
N GLN A 107 -14.47 12.33 6.37
CA GLN A 107 -15.84 12.78 6.13
C GLN A 107 -16.69 11.63 5.56
N SER A 108 -17.98 11.85 5.40
CA SER A 108 -18.88 10.86 4.77
C SER A 108 -18.35 10.43 3.40
N GLY A 109 -18.23 9.13 3.20
CA GLY A 109 -17.70 8.47 2.02
C GLY A 109 -16.18 8.33 1.97
N ASP A 110 -15.43 9.02 2.83
CA ASP A 110 -13.96 8.87 2.87
C ASP A 110 -13.54 7.53 3.47
N ALA A 111 -12.37 7.06 3.07
CA ALA A 111 -11.78 5.83 3.55
C ALA A 111 -10.31 6.00 3.93
N ALA A 112 -9.80 5.11 4.79
CA ALA A 112 -8.38 4.98 5.07
C ALA A 112 -8.02 3.52 5.38
N LEU A 113 -6.83 3.11 4.95
CA LEU A 113 -6.26 1.81 5.34
C LEU A 113 -5.57 1.94 6.70
N THR A 114 -5.77 0.97 7.58
CA THR A 114 -5.14 0.87 8.89
C THR A 114 -4.43 -0.47 9.04
N SER A 115 -3.44 -0.52 9.94
CA SER A 115 -2.76 -1.76 10.33
C SER A 115 -3.04 -2.09 11.79
N ALA A 116 -3.28 -3.38 12.07
CA ALA A 116 -3.39 -3.90 13.42
C ALA A 116 -2.05 -3.88 14.19
N GLU A 117 -0.93 -3.63 13.51
CA GLU A 117 0.40 -3.51 14.15
C GLU A 117 0.61 -2.11 14.77
N ASP A 118 -0.21 -1.13 14.38
CA ASP A 118 -0.05 0.26 14.80
C ASP A 118 -0.74 0.55 16.13
N VAL A 119 -0.09 1.39 16.95
CA VAL A 119 -0.78 2.11 18.00
C VAL A 119 -1.72 3.11 17.34
N MET A 120 -3.02 2.98 17.59
CA MET A 120 -4.03 3.76 16.91
C MET A 120 -5.13 4.24 17.85
N THR A 121 -5.73 5.37 17.49
CA THR A 121 -6.99 5.81 18.06
C THR A 121 -8.00 6.10 16.96
N LEU A 122 -9.25 5.71 17.19
CA LEU A 122 -10.38 6.03 16.32
C LEU A 122 -11.50 6.60 17.18
N GLU A 123 -12.04 7.74 16.76
CA GLU A 123 -13.07 8.46 17.49
C GLU A 123 -14.11 9.01 16.51
N ARG A 124 -15.37 8.67 16.73
CA ARG A 124 -16.47 9.24 15.95
C ARG A 124 -16.88 10.59 16.53
N LEU A 125 -16.87 11.64 15.71
CA LEU A 125 -17.15 13.02 16.12
C LEU A 125 -18.62 13.41 15.94
N SER A 126 -19.37 12.69 15.10
CA SER A 126 -20.81 12.89 14.90
C SER A 126 -21.51 11.55 14.65
N PRO A 127 -22.82 11.43 14.95
CA PRO A 127 -23.58 10.23 14.63
C PRO A 127 -23.44 9.82 13.17
N GLY A 128 -23.44 8.50 12.94
CA GLY A 128 -23.23 7.90 11.63
C GLY A 128 -22.64 6.50 11.75
N ASP A 129 -22.25 5.91 10.65
CA ASP A 129 -21.82 4.51 10.55
C ASP A 129 -20.56 4.36 9.69
N CYS A 130 -19.94 3.18 9.77
CA CYS A 130 -18.76 2.81 9.00
C CYS A 130 -18.87 1.37 8.51
N LEU A 131 -18.14 1.12 7.43
CA LEU A 131 -17.83 -0.21 6.94
C LEU A 131 -16.34 -0.45 7.14
N SER A 132 -15.97 -1.65 7.57
CA SER A 132 -14.59 -2.09 7.64
C SER A 132 -14.43 -3.41 6.89
N LEU A 133 -13.52 -3.42 5.92
CA LEU A 133 -13.05 -4.64 5.27
C LEU A 133 -11.63 -4.92 5.75
N ARG A 134 -11.49 -5.99 6.53
CA ARG A 134 -10.22 -6.42 7.10
C ARG A 134 -9.71 -7.67 6.39
N VAL A 135 -8.42 -7.71 6.10
CA VAL A 135 -7.76 -8.82 5.40
C VAL A 135 -6.38 -9.09 6.01
N PRO A 136 -5.89 -10.35 5.99
CA PRO A 136 -4.52 -10.64 6.39
C PRO A 136 -3.52 -9.92 5.50
N ARG A 137 -2.41 -9.47 6.08
CA ARG A 137 -1.35 -8.78 5.32
C ARG A 137 -0.82 -9.60 4.17
N ARG A 138 -0.62 -10.91 4.38
CA ARG A 138 -0.18 -11.87 3.36
C ARG A 138 -1.07 -11.94 2.12
N VAL A 139 -2.34 -11.53 2.24
CA VAL A 139 -3.32 -11.53 1.14
C VAL A 139 -3.23 -10.23 0.35
N LEU A 140 -3.23 -9.08 1.04
CA LEU A 140 -3.25 -7.77 0.38
C LEU A 140 -1.88 -7.31 -0.13
N ALA A 141 -0.80 -7.61 0.60
CA ALA A 141 0.54 -7.12 0.26
C ALA A 141 1.07 -7.56 -1.12
N PRO A 142 0.72 -8.75 -1.65
CA PRO A 142 1.03 -9.11 -3.03
C PRO A 142 0.24 -8.30 -4.07
N MET A 143 -0.96 -7.82 -3.74
CA MET A 143 -1.91 -7.23 -4.70
C MET A 143 -1.62 -5.75 -5.00
N ILE A 144 -1.05 -5.00 -4.05
CA ILE A 144 -0.82 -3.54 -4.18
C ILE A 144 0.66 -3.16 -4.20
N VAL A 145 1.00 -1.97 -4.73
CA VAL A 145 2.40 -1.53 -4.89
C VAL A 145 3.13 -1.42 -3.57
N ASP A 146 2.53 -0.76 -2.59
CA ASP A 146 3.14 -0.56 -1.27
C ASP A 146 2.06 -0.39 -0.20
N VAL A 147 1.91 -1.42 0.63
CA VAL A 147 0.97 -1.42 1.77
C VAL A 147 1.34 -0.34 2.78
N GLU A 148 2.63 -0.17 3.07
CA GLU A 148 3.09 0.74 4.12
C GLU A 148 2.82 2.19 3.76
N ASP A 149 3.01 2.55 2.49
CA ASP A 149 2.69 3.87 1.96
C ASP A 149 1.18 4.14 1.95
N ALA A 150 0.35 3.09 1.82
CA ALA A 150 -1.11 3.17 1.77
C ALA A 150 -1.77 3.29 3.16
N VAL A 151 -1.15 2.74 4.21
CA VAL A 151 -1.65 2.85 5.58
C VAL A 151 -1.64 4.32 6.04
N MET A 152 -2.71 4.74 6.69
CA MET A 152 -2.93 6.11 7.17
C MET A 152 -2.78 7.15 6.04
N GLN A 153 -3.36 6.85 4.88
CA GLN A 153 -3.63 7.80 3.80
C GLN A 153 -5.13 8.01 3.63
N LEU A 154 -5.52 9.26 3.36
CA LEU A 154 -6.89 9.58 2.99
C LEU A 154 -7.19 9.09 1.57
N THR A 155 -8.23 8.27 1.45
CA THR A 155 -8.86 7.91 0.18
C THR A 155 -10.20 8.63 0.12
N PRO A 156 -10.33 9.70 -0.68
CA PRO A 156 -11.55 10.50 -0.70
C PRO A 156 -12.71 9.71 -1.31
N GLN A 157 -13.96 10.03 -0.95
CA GLN A 157 -15.17 9.38 -1.49
C GLN A 157 -15.19 9.23 -3.02
N ARG A 158 -14.67 10.23 -3.74
CA ARG A 158 -14.60 10.25 -5.22
C ARG A 158 -13.54 9.33 -5.82
N ALA A 159 -12.72 8.69 -5.00
CA ALA A 159 -11.75 7.72 -5.48
C ALA A 159 -12.48 6.53 -6.13
N ALA A 160 -11.93 6.05 -7.24
CA ALA A 160 -12.49 4.91 -7.95
C ALA A 160 -12.59 3.69 -7.01
N GLY A 161 -13.69 2.95 -7.12
CA GLY A 161 -13.89 1.69 -6.39
C GLY A 161 -14.46 1.80 -4.98
N VAL A 162 -14.38 2.95 -4.28
CA VAL A 162 -14.87 3.05 -2.89
C VAL A 162 -16.38 2.80 -2.82
N GLY A 163 -17.17 3.50 -3.67
CA GLY A 163 -18.61 3.29 -3.75
C GLY A 163 -18.97 1.85 -4.14
N LEU A 164 -18.28 1.30 -5.14
CA LEU A 164 -18.52 -0.07 -5.62
C LEU A 164 -18.24 -1.12 -4.53
N LEU A 165 -17.16 -0.95 -3.76
CA LEU A 165 -16.84 -1.82 -2.62
C LEU A 165 -17.94 -1.75 -1.56
N VAL A 166 -18.39 -0.54 -1.20
CA VAL A 166 -19.44 -0.35 -0.20
C VAL A 166 -20.76 -0.96 -0.68
N ASP A 167 -21.18 -0.67 -1.91
CA ASP A 167 -22.43 -1.17 -2.48
C ASP A 167 -22.44 -2.70 -2.54
N TYR A 168 -21.33 -3.30 -2.98
CA TYR A 168 -21.18 -4.75 -3.03
C TYR A 168 -21.24 -5.38 -1.63
N ALA A 169 -20.50 -4.83 -0.67
CA ALA A 169 -20.48 -5.34 0.70
C ALA A 169 -21.85 -5.19 1.40
N VAL A 170 -22.57 -4.11 1.16
CA VAL A 170 -23.94 -3.92 1.67
C VAL A 170 -24.90 -4.93 1.03
N ALA A 171 -24.79 -5.17 -0.28
CA ALA A 171 -25.61 -6.17 -0.97
C ALA A 171 -25.38 -7.59 -0.41
N LEU A 172 -24.11 -7.97 -0.18
CA LEU A 172 -23.75 -9.27 0.40
C LEU A 172 -24.42 -9.54 1.75
N ILE A 173 -24.52 -8.51 2.60
CA ILE A 173 -25.14 -8.61 3.92
C ILE A 173 -26.66 -8.60 3.79
N ARG A 174 -27.21 -7.67 3.00
CA ARG A 174 -28.66 -7.51 2.83
C ARG A 174 -29.32 -8.75 2.22
N GLU A 175 -28.67 -9.38 1.26
CA GLU A 175 -29.20 -10.54 0.54
C GLU A 175 -28.84 -11.87 1.22
N GLU A 176 -28.21 -11.80 2.41
CA GLU A 176 -27.71 -12.97 3.16
C GLU A 176 -26.83 -13.89 2.30
N ALA A 177 -26.20 -13.35 1.25
CA ALA A 177 -25.42 -14.11 0.28
C ALA A 177 -24.26 -14.87 0.94
N LEU A 178 -23.72 -14.32 2.03
CA LEU A 178 -22.64 -14.93 2.81
C LEU A 178 -23.08 -16.20 3.56
N ALA A 179 -24.38 -16.47 3.72
CA ALA A 179 -24.87 -17.73 4.28
C ALA A 179 -24.63 -18.91 3.32
N ILE A 180 -24.53 -18.65 2.01
CA ILE A 180 -24.35 -19.68 0.97
C ILE A 180 -22.84 -19.87 0.70
N PRO A 181 -22.26 -21.06 0.97
CA PRO A 181 -20.79 -21.24 0.88
C PRO A 181 -20.18 -20.95 -0.50
N ALA A 182 -20.92 -21.24 -1.58
CA ALA A 182 -20.46 -20.95 -2.94
C ALA A 182 -20.38 -19.44 -3.22
N LEU A 183 -21.41 -18.69 -2.82
CA LEU A 183 -21.43 -17.23 -2.95
C LEU A 183 -20.41 -16.57 -2.02
N ARG A 184 -20.22 -17.12 -0.81
CA ARG A 184 -19.21 -16.64 0.14
C ARG A 184 -17.80 -16.68 -0.45
N ARG A 185 -17.40 -17.78 -1.10
CA ARG A 185 -16.08 -17.90 -1.74
C ARG A 185 -15.89 -16.89 -2.88
N LEU A 186 -16.91 -16.69 -3.70
CA LEU A 186 -16.89 -15.67 -4.76
C LEU A 186 -16.80 -14.26 -4.19
N ALA A 187 -17.56 -14.00 -3.11
CA ALA A 187 -17.58 -12.71 -2.44
C ALA A 187 -16.21 -12.31 -1.89
N VAL A 188 -15.46 -13.25 -1.29
CA VAL A 188 -14.10 -12.98 -0.79
C VAL A 188 -13.19 -12.49 -1.92
N GLY A 189 -13.18 -13.19 -3.07
CA GLY A 189 -12.37 -12.79 -4.23
C GLY A 189 -12.75 -11.39 -4.73
N HIS A 190 -14.04 -11.12 -4.93
CA HIS A 190 -14.50 -9.79 -5.36
C HIS A 190 -14.17 -8.68 -4.36
N LEU A 191 -14.25 -8.95 -3.04
CA LEU A 191 -13.86 -7.98 -2.01
C LEU A 191 -12.36 -7.68 -2.08
N HIS A 192 -11.51 -8.66 -2.33
CA HIS A 192 -10.07 -8.46 -2.53
C HIS A 192 -9.77 -7.65 -3.80
N ASP A 193 -10.46 -7.94 -4.91
CA ASP A 193 -10.30 -7.22 -6.17
C ASP A 193 -10.72 -5.74 -6.02
N LEU A 194 -11.86 -5.49 -5.38
CA LEU A 194 -12.35 -4.13 -5.12
C LEU A 194 -11.46 -3.37 -4.14
N LEU A 195 -10.94 -4.04 -3.11
CA LEU A 195 -9.97 -3.46 -2.19
C LEU A 195 -8.69 -3.04 -2.92
N THR A 196 -8.21 -3.89 -3.82
CA THR A 196 -7.04 -3.59 -4.66
C THR A 196 -7.32 -2.38 -5.56
N LEU A 197 -8.50 -2.30 -6.18
CA LEU A 197 -8.91 -1.14 -6.99
C LEU A 197 -8.93 0.16 -6.19
N VAL A 198 -9.39 0.12 -4.93
CA VAL A 198 -9.43 1.30 -4.05
C VAL A 198 -8.03 1.79 -3.69
N LEU A 199 -7.10 0.87 -3.42
CA LEU A 199 -5.77 1.18 -2.90
C LEU A 199 -4.73 1.42 -4.01
N ASP A 200 -4.87 0.74 -5.14
CA ASP A 200 -4.01 0.81 -6.32
C ASP A 200 -4.86 0.98 -7.59
N PRO A 201 -5.56 2.12 -7.76
CA PRO A 201 -6.43 2.33 -8.91
C PRO A 201 -5.65 2.29 -10.22
N THR A 202 -6.11 1.45 -11.15
CA THR A 202 -5.62 1.42 -12.53
C THR A 202 -5.95 2.73 -13.27
N ASP A 203 -5.22 2.97 -14.36
CA ASP A 203 -4.82 4.28 -14.92
C ASP A 203 -5.93 5.23 -15.45
N ASP A 204 -7.23 4.97 -15.25
CA ASP A 204 -8.31 5.58 -16.05
C ASP A 204 -9.25 6.57 -15.32
N SER A 205 -8.91 7.06 -14.11
CA SER A 205 -9.76 8.07 -13.42
C SER A 205 -9.17 9.50 -13.41
N PRO A 206 -9.94 10.55 -13.74
CA PRO A 206 -9.48 11.95 -13.74
C PRO A 206 -9.11 12.52 -12.35
N VAL A 207 -9.42 11.81 -11.25
CA VAL A 207 -8.97 12.17 -9.89
C VAL A 207 -7.46 11.92 -9.70
N ILE A 208 -6.81 11.22 -10.63
CA ILE A 208 -5.41 10.77 -10.59
C ILE A 208 -4.39 11.87 -10.98
N VAL A 209 -4.78 13.06 -11.46
CA VAL A 209 -3.81 14.10 -11.89
C VAL A 209 -2.78 14.44 -10.80
N GLY A 210 -3.18 14.42 -9.51
CA GLY A 210 -2.26 14.58 -8.38
C GLY A 210 -1.34 13.38 -8.10
N ARG A 211 -1.84 12.14 -8.22
CA ARG A 211 -1.06 10.91 -7.97
C ARG A 211 -0.14 10.55 -9.15
N ARG A 212 -0.53 10.85 -10.40
CA ARG A 212 0.35 10.81 -11.59
C ARG A 212 1.54 11.75 -11.42
N GLY A 213 1.30 12.97 -10.94
CA GLY A 213 2.37 13.92 -10.63
C GLY A 213 3.39 13.34 -9.65
N VAL A 214 2.92 12.73 -8.55
CA VAL A 214 3.81 12.15 -7.53
C VAL A 214 4.55 10.90 -8.04
N ARG A 215 3.88 9.97 -8.72
CA ARG A 215 4.52 8.77 -9.29
C ARG A 215 5.55 9.13 -10.36
N ALA A 216 5.17 10.00 -11.30
CA ALA A 216 6.06 10.49 -12.35
C ALA A 216 7.21 11.31 -11.76
N ALA A 217 6.97 12.13 -10.73
CA ALA A 217 8.02 12.87 -10.03
C ALA A 217 8.98 11.93 -9.29
N ARG A 218 8.48 10.89 -8.61
CA ARG A 218 9.30 9.87 -7.95
C ARG A 218 10.16 9.10 -8.95
N LEU A 219 9.58 8.65 -10.07
CA LEU A 219 10.34 7.99 -11.14
C LEU A 219 11.35 8.94 -11.79
N ARG A 220 10.98 10.20 -12.04
CA ARG A 220 11.90 11.21 -12.58
C ARG A 220 13.06 11.48 -11.62
N LYS A 221 12.79 11.60 -10.32
CA LYS A 221 13.81 11.75 -9.29
C LYS A 221 14.71 10.51 -9.21
N ALA A 222 14.15 9.31 -9.27
CA ALA A 222 14.93 8.07 -9.35
C ALA A 222 15.86 8.03 -10.56
N LYS A 223 15.33 8.33 -11.76
CA LYS A 223 16.11 8.40 -13.00
C LYS A 223 17.24 9.44 -12.89
N PHE A 224 16.97 10.59 -12.29
CA PHE A 224 17.97 11.64 -12.03
C PHE A 224 19.07 11.18 -11.06
N LEU A 225 18.70 10.57 -9.92
CA LEU A 225 19.65 10.03 -8.95
C LEU A 225 20.55 8.98 -9.59
N ILE A 226 19.98 8.08 -10.39
CA ILE A 226 20.74 7.04 -11.08
C ILE A 226 21.68 7.66 -12.12
N ALA A 227 21.21 8.60 -12.95
CA ALA A 227 22.02 9.23 -13.98
C ALA A 227 23.24 9.97 -13.38
N ASN A 228 23.06 10.66 -12.25
CA ASN A 228 24.13 11.40 -11.60
C ASN A 228 25.10 10.51 -10.83
N ASN A 229 24.65 9.36 -10.33
CA ASN A 229 25.45 8.45 -9.52
C ASN A 229 25.88 7.17 -10.25
N CYS A 230 25.63 7.03 -11.55
CA CYS A 230 25.81 5.76 -12.27
C CYS A 230 27.24 5.19 -12.24
N GLY A 231 28.26 6.06 -12.05
CA GLY A 231 29.66 5.66 -11.91
C GLY A 231 29.98 4.92 -10.61
N ARG A 232 29.13 5.04 -9.59
CA ARG A 232 29.27 4.29 -8.33
C ARG A 232 28.98 2.81 -8.56
N GLN A 233 29.95 1.96 -8.23
CA GLN A 233 29.80 0.50 -8.35
C GLN A 233 28.81 -0.06 -7.32
N ASP A 234 28.72 0.56 -6.16
CA ASP A 234 27.83 0.20 -5.04
C ASP A 234 26.39 0.73 -5.19
N LEU A 235 26.08 1.43 -6.30
CA LEU A 235 24.74 1.96 -6.56
C LEU A 235 23.75 0.80 -6.73
N SER A 236 22.87 0.65 -5.75
CA SER A 236 21.88 -0.42 -5.68
C SER A 236 20.46 0.12 -5.67
N VAL A 237 19.51 -0.74 -6.03
CA VAL A 237 18.08 -0.43 -5.92
C VAL A 237 17.69 -0.06 -4.49
N ALA A 238 18.30 -0.69 -3.49
CA ALA A 238 18.05 -0.40 -2.08
C ALA A 238 18.53 1.00 -1.67
N GLY A 239 19.73 1.40 -2.09
CA GLY A 239 20.26 2.74 -1.80
C GLY A 239 19.42 3.85 -2.44
N VAL A 240 19.03 3.69 -3.71
CA VAL A 240 18.19 4.68 -4.40
C VAL A 240 16.78 4.74 -3.79
N ALA A 241 16.22 3.59 -3.39
CA ALA A 241 14.93 3.55 -2.73
C ALA A 241 14.95 4.26 -1.37
N GLN A 242 16.01 4.06 -0.58
CA GLN A 242 16.23 4.74 0.69
C GLN A 242 16.28 6.27 0.53
N GLU A 243 17.03 6.77 -0.47
CA GLU A 243 17.15 8.21 -0.74
C GLU A 243 15.83 8.85 -1.21
N LEU A 244 14.94 8.04 -1.80
CA LEU A 244 13.61 8.45 -2.22
C LEU A 244 12.54 8.28 -1.12
N GLY A 245 12.88 7.64 0.00
CA GLY A 245 11.93 7.30 1.07
C GLY A 245 10.89 6.27 0.64
N VAL A 246 11.27 5.32 -0.23
CA VAL A 246 10.39 4.26 -0.74
C VAL A 246 11.02 2.88 -0.57
N THR A 247 10.24 1.81 -0.76
CA THR A 247 10.77 0.44 -0.73
C THR A 247 11.49 0.08 -2.04
N PRO A 248 12.48 -0.86 -2.02
CA PRO A 248 13.15 -1.32 -3.24
C PRO A 248 12.18 -1.93 -4.27
N ARG A 249 11.16 -2.64 -3.77
CA ARG A 249 10.10 -3.24 -4.58
C ARG A 249 9.24 -2.18 -5.27
N TYR A 250 8.89 -1.10 -4.56
CA TYR A 250 8.17 0.03 -5.15
C TYR A 250 8.98 0.66 -6.29
N LEU A 251 10.28 0.89 -6.07
CA LEU A 251 11.16 1.43 -7.10
C LEU A 251 11.24 0.51 -8.33
N GLN A 252 11.31 -0.81 -8.15
CA GLN A 252 11.29 -1.76 -9.26
C GLN A 252 9.97 -1.69 -10.06
N ARG A 253 8.82 -1.66 -9.38
CA ARG A 253 7.50 -1.51 -10.03
C ARG A 253 7.35 -0.17 -10.76
N LEU A 254 7.99 0.91 -10.27
CA LEU A 254 8.03 2.18 -11.00
C LEU A 254 8.75 2.04 -12.34
N PHE A 255 9.86 1.30 -12.37
CA PHE A 255 10.59 1.02 -13.60
C PHE A 255 9.83 0.05 -14.52
N GLU A 256 9.21 -1.00 -13.98
CA GLU A 256 8.44 -1.97 -14.76
C GLU A 256 7.27 -1.31 -15.49
N ALA A 257 6.56 -0.39 -14.82
CA ALA A 257 5.51 0.40 -15.44
C ALA A 257 6.03 1.37 -16.52
N ASP A 258 7.32 1.71 -16.49
CA ASP A 258 8.03 2.49 -17.52
C ASP A 258 8.67 1.59 -18.59
N GLY A 259 8.37 0.28 -18.57
CA GLY A 259 8.89 -0.71 -19.53
C GLY A 259 10.37 -1.04 -19.35
N LYS A 260 10.95 -0.75 -18.17
CA LYS A 260 12.37 -0.99 -17.87
C LYS A 260 12.54 -1.73 -16.55
N THR A 261 13.75 -2.23 -16.31
CA THR A 261 14.16 -2.64 -14.96
C THR A 261 15.12 -1.59 -14.40
N PHE A 262 15.26 -1.53 -13.07
CA PHE A 262 16.30 -0.69 -12.45
C PHE A 262 17.68 -0.99 -13.06
N SER A 263 18.04 -2.27 -13.15
CA SER A 263 19.35 -2.72 -13.64
C SER A 263 19.56 -2.37 -15.12
N SER A 264 18.54 -2.56 -15.97
CA SER A 264 18.65 -2.20 -17.39
C SER A 264 18.80 -0.69 -17.58
N PHE A 265 18.08 0.12 -16.80
CA PHE A 265 18.23 1.58 -16.83
C PHE A 265 19.60 2.03 -16.31
N LEU A 266 20.11 1.43 -15.23
CA LEU A 266 21.46 1.72 -14.72
C LEU A 266 22.54 1.40 -15.77
N ILE A 267 22.49 0.21 -16.38
CA ILE A 267 23.43 -0.20 -17.43
C ILE A 267 23.37 0.78 -18.61
N GLU A 268 22.18 1.18 -19.04
CA GLU A 268 22.00 2.19 -20.09
C GLU A 268 22.70 3.51 -19.75
N GLN A 269 22.55 4.02 -18.52
CA GLN A 269 23.24 5.25 -18.10
C GLN A 269 24.76 5.10 -18.05
N ARG A 270 25.26 3.95 -17.56
CA ARG A 270 26.70 3.66 -17.52
C ARG A 270 27.30 3.59 -18.93
N LEU A 271 26.61 2.92 -19.86
CA LEU A 271 27.03 2.81 -21.26
C LEU A 271 26.99 4.16 -21.99
N LYS A 272 25.96 4.98 -21.77
CA LYS A 272 25.90 6.36 -22.31
C LYS A 272 27.07 7.21 -21.83
N ARG A 273 27.42 7.12 -20.55
CA ARG A 273 28.58 7.81 -20.00
C ARG A 273 29.88 7.31 -20.62
N ALA A 274 30.04 5.99 -20.78
CA ALA A 274 31.22 5.40 -21.42
C ALA A 274 31.37 5.85 -22.87
N HIS A 275 30.29 5.81 -23.64
CA HIS A 275 30.28 6.23 -25.04
C HIS A 275 30.67 7.70 -25.19
N ARG A 276 30.17 8.58 -24.31
CA ARG A 276 30.60 9.99 -24.27
C ARG A 276 32.10 10.11 -23.99
N MET A 277 32.59 9.44 -22.94
CA MET A 277 34.01 9.48 -22.58
C MET A 277 34.91 8.98 -23.72
N LEU A 278 34.49 7.94 -24.44
CA LEU A 278 35.28 7.38 -25.56
C LEU A 278 35.40 8.32 -26.76
N ARG A 279 34.53 9.33 -26.88
CA ARG A 279 34.53 10.31 -27.98
C ARG A 279 35.15 11.65 -27.60
N GLU A 280 35.42 11.87 -26.32
CA GLU A 280 35.99 13.12 -25.83
C GLU A 280 37.52 13.05 -25.87
N PRO A 281 38.22 14.04 -26.49
CA PRO A 281 39.67 14.04 -26.61
C PRO A 281 40.41 13.93 -25.27
N GLU A 282 39.82 14.46 -24.20
CA GLU A 282 40.35 14.42 -22.82
C GLU A 282 40.60 12.98 -22.33
N PHE A 283 39.86 12.00 -22.85
CA PHE A 283 39.99 10.60 -22.44
C PHE A 283 40.67 9.71 -23.48
N ALA A 284 41.24 10.28 -24.55
CA ALA A 284 41.83 9.52 -25.66
C ALA A 284 42.94 8.56 -25.22
N GLU A 285 43.81 9.01 -24.33
CA GLU A 285 44.95 8.21 -23.81
C GLU A 285 44.55 7.25 -22.68
N ARG A 286 43.32 7.35 -22.16
CA ARG A 286 42.88 6.49 -21.05
C ARG A 286 42.57 5.08 -21.55
N PRO A 287 43.05 4.02 -20.87
CA PRO A 287 42.68 2.65 -21.22
C PRO A 287 41.15 2.44 -21.16
N VAL A 288 40.60 1.71 -22.14
CA VAL A 288 39.17 1.34 -22.17
C VAL A 288 38.74 0.64 -20.86
N SER A 289 39.63 -0.17 -20.29
CA SER A 289 39.41 -0.82 -19.00
C SER A 289 39.19 0.18 -17.87
N SER A 290 39.99 1.25 -17.80
CA SER A 290 39.82 2.30 -16.80
C SER A 290 38.48 3.03 -16.97
N ILE A 291 38.07 3.32 -18.21
CA ILE A 291 36.75 3.93 -18.49
C ILE A 291 35.62 2.99 -18.04
N ALA A 292 35.74 1.68 -18.26
CA ALA A 292 34.73 0.71 -17.83
C ALA A 292 34.55 0.72 -16.30
N TYR A 293 35.65 0.77 -15.53
CA TYR A 293 35.59 0.83 -14.07
C TYR A 293 35.03 2.17 -13.56
N ASP A 294 35.42 3.29 -14.17
CA ASP A 294 34.97 4.64 -13.81
C ASP A 294 33.47 4.84 -13.98
N VAL A 295 32.90 4.24 -15.03
CA VAL A 295 31.45 4.29 -15.27
C VAL A 295 30.71 3.20 -14.49
N GLY A 296 31.38 2.49 -13.59
CA GLY A 296 30.76 1.64 -12.58
C GLY A 296 30.59 0.17 -12.97
N PHE A 297 31.25 -0.32 -14.03
CA PHE A 297 31.31 -1.76 -14.28
C PHE A 297 32.37 -2.42 -13.40
N GLY A 298 32.04 -3.56 -12.78
CA GLY A 298 33.01 -4.38 -12.04
C GLY A 298 33.71 -5.45 -12.89
N ASP A 299 33.20 -5.72 -14.09
CA ASP A 299 33.73 -6.74 -15.01
C ASP A 299 33.88 -6.18 -16.43
N LEU A 300 35.10 -6.23 -16.96
CA LEU A 300 35.44 -5.71 -18.29
C LEU A 300 34.78 -6.54 -19.41
N SER A 301 34.66 -7.85 -19.21
CA SER A 301 34.04 -8.73 -20.21
C SER A 301 32.55 -8.42 -20.35
N TYR A 302 31.85 -8.19 -19.24
CA TYR A 302 30.46 -7.77 -19.20
C TYR A 302 30.24 -6.39 -19.79
N PHE A 303 31.15 -5.45 -19.52
CA PHE A 303 31.15 -4.13 -20.17
C PHE A 303 31.20 -4.25 -21.70
N ASN A 304 32.20 -4.95 -22.23
CA ASN A 304 32.39 -5.09 -23.68
C ASN A 304 31.17 -5.73 -24.37
N ARG A 305 30.60 -6.80 -23.78
CA ARG A 305 29.38 -7.43 -24.31
C ARG A 305 28.17 -6.49 -24.28
N SER A 306 27.99 -5.75 -23.19
CA SER A 306 26.87 -4.82 -23.04
C SER A 306 27.00 -3.61 -23.97
N PHE A 307 28.22 -3.08 -24.13
CA PHE A 307 28.52 -1.97 -25.02
C PHE A 307 28.26 -2.35 -26.48
N ARG A 308 28.77 -3.49 -26.95
CA ARG A 308 28.54 -3.97 -28.32
C ARG A 308 27.06 -4.25 -28.58
N ARG A 309 26.33 -4.78 -27.61
CA ARG A 309 24.87 -4.97 -27.72
C ARG A 309 24.13 -3.64 -27.86
N ALA A 310 24.56 -2.59 -27.18
CA ALA A 310 23.90 -1.29 -27.19
C ALA A 310 24.23 -0.44 -28.41
N TYR A 311 25.48 -0.51 -28.91
CA TYR A 311 26.00 0.39 -29.95
C TYR A 311 26.42 -0.31 -31.25
N GLY A 312 26.34 -1.64 -31.34
CA GLY A 312 26.76 -2.40 -32.53
C GLY A 312 28.28 -2.53 -32.73
N ALA A 313 29.08 -1.69 -32.08
CA ALA A 313 30.53 -1.63 -32.21
C ALA A 313 31.26 -1.85 -30.86
N THR A 314 32.56 -2.14 -30.91
CA THR A 314 33.35 -2.24 -29.67
C THR A 314 33.73 -0.85 -29.14
N PRO A 315 34.06 -0.71 -27.84
CA PRO A 315 34.53 0.56 -27.29
C PRO A 315 35.73 1.15 -28.04
N SER A 316 36.64 0.30 -28.51
CA SER A 316 37.82 0.71 -29.29
C SER A 316 37.42 1.21 -30.69
N ASP A 317 36.46 0.57 -31.34
CA ASP A 317 35.96 0.99 -32.66
C ASP A 317 35.33 2.39 -32.57
N VAL A 318 34.51 2.63 -31.53
CA VAL A 318 33.89 3.94 -31.27
C VAL A 318 34.94 5.01 -30.99
N ARG A 319 36.01 4.68 -30.26
CA ARG A 319 37.13 5.61 -30.00
C ARG A 319 37.88 5.98 -31.27
N ASN A 320 38.13 5.00 -32.14
CA ASN A 320 38.88 5.19 -33.37
C ASN A 320 38.03 5.79 -34.51
N GLY A 321 36.76 6.15 -34.24
CA GLY A 321 35.86 6.76 -35.21
C GLY A 321 35.30 5.80 -36.27
N ALA A 322 35.34 4.49 -36.02
CA ALA A 322 34.94 3.45 -36.99
C ALA A 322 33.44 3.09 -36.95
N ALA A 323 32.61 3.83 -36.20
CA ALA A 323 31.18 3.60 -36.08
C ALA A 323 30.39 4.91 -36.31
N GLU A 324 29.59 4.95 -37.38
CA GLU A 324 28.55 5.97 -37.66
C GLU A 324 27.22 5.61 -36.99
#